data_AF-L7UCP8-F1
#
_entry.id   AF-L7UCP8-F1
#
_cell.length_a   1.000
_cell.length_b   1.000
_cell.length_c   1.000
_cell.angle_alpha   90.00
_cell.angle_beta   90.00
_cell.angle_gamma   90.00
#
_symmetry.space_group_name_H-M   'P 1'
#
loop_
_entity.id
_entity.type
_entity.pdbx_description
1 polymer ?
#
loop_
_entity_poly.entity_id
_entity_poly.type
_entity_poly.pdbx_seq_one_letter_code
_entity_poly.pdbx_strand_id
1 'polypeptide(L)'
;MSRSTDRVRKLPVYHRRGVSHAWLIDPLRYSLEVYRSGPRGWAQVGLYEGSAVVRAEPFAEVPLELGLLWLPRRGASGPRVNPVPPP
;
A
#
# COMPACT_ATOMS: atom_id res chain seq x y z
N MET A 1 3.41 8.22 -12.05
CA MET A 1 2.35 9.14 -11.58
C MET A 1 2.56 9.35 -10.09
N SER A 2 2.50 10.60 -9.59
CA SER A 2 2.77 10.93 -8.19
C SER A 2 1.49 10.81 -7.33
N ARG A 3 1.62 10.43 -6.06
CA ARG A 3 0.54 10.31 -5.04
C ARG A 3 -0.42 11.50 -5.04
N SER A 4 0.11 12.72 -5.22
CA SER A 4 -0.69 13.95 -5.30
C SER A 4 -1.63 13.96 -6.51
N THR A 5 -1.19 13.42 -7.65
CA THR A 5 -2.00 13.36 -8.87
C THR A 5 -3.13 12.35 -8.74
N ASP A 6 -2.88 11.18 -8.15
CA ASP A 6 -3.89 10.13 -7.95
C ASP A 6 -5.02 10.63 -7.04
N ARG A 7 -4.67 11.30 -5.92
CA ARG A 7 -5.64 11.91 -5.01
C ARG A 7 -6.49 13.00 -5.67
N VAL A 8 -5.88 13.90 -6.42
CA VAL A 8 -6.58 15.07 -6.97
C VAL A 8 -7.44 14.70 -8.18
N ARG A 9 -7.01 13.75 -9.02
CA ARG A 9 -7.70 13.45 -10.28
C ARG A 9 -8.64 12.26 -10.19
N LYS A 10 -8.24 11.16 -9.53
CA LYS A 10 -9.00 9.91 -9.58
C LYS A 10 -10.00 9.78 -8.44
N LEU A 11 -9.66 10.19 -7.22
CA LEU A 11 -10.58 10.08 -6.09
C LEU A 11 -11.91 10.80 -6.34
N PRO A 12 -11.99 12.03 -6.89
CA PRO A 12 -13.27 12.64 -7.21
C PRO A 12 -14.10 11.85 -8.23
N VAL A 13 -13.44 11.20 -9.21
CA VAL A 13 -14.11 10.35 -10.20
C VAL A 13 -14.65 9.08 -9.55
N TYR A 14 -13.86 8.44 -8.69
CA TYR A 14 -14.24 7.22 -7.98
C TYR A 14 -15.41 7.48 -7.01
N HIS A 15 -15.40 8.63 -6.32
CA HIS A 15 -16.49 9.04 -5.43
C HIS A 15 -17.82 9.16 -6.20
N ARG A 16 -17.81 9.88 -7.32
CA ARG A 16 -19.00 10.03 -8.18
C ARG A 16 -19.51 8.72 -8.76
N ARG A 17 -18.64 7.71 -8.88
CA ARG A 17 -19.01 6.36 -9.34
C ARG A 17 -19.42 5.42 -8.20
N GLY A 18 -19.51 5.92 -6.96
CA GLY A 18 -19.98 5.14 -5.82
C GLY A 18 -18.94 4.16 -5.25
N VAL A 19 -17.64 4.34 -5.54
CA VAL A 19 -16.59 3.53 -4.92
C VAL A 19 -16.55 3.84 -3.42
N SER A 20 -16.73 2.82 -2.58
CA SER A 20 -16.77 2.98 -1.12
C SER A 20 -15.39 3.08 -0.47
N HIS A 21 -14.38 2.43 -1.05
CA HIS A 21 -13.02 2.36 -0.48
C HIS A 21 -11.95 2.49 -1.56
N ALA A 22 -10.88 3.21 -1.26
CA ALA A 22 -9.74 3.36 -2.16
C ALA A 22 -8.43 3.19 -1.38
N TRP A 23 -7.51 2.38 -1.93
CA TRP A 23 -6.16 2.19 -1.40
C TRP A 23 -5.16 2.91 -2.30
N LEU A 24 -4.35 3.79 -1.71
CA LEU A 24 -3.24 4.43 -2.40
C LEU A 24 -1.94 3.86 -1.85
N ILE A 25 -1.22 3.14 -2.70
CA ILE A 25 0.08 2.53 -2.38
C ILE A 25 1.17 3.44 -2.95
N ASP A 26 2.13 3.83 -2.11
CA ASP A 26 3.35 4.54 -2.53
C ASP A 26 4.56 3.61 -2.33
N PRO A 27 5.02 2.92 -3.39
CA PRO A 27 6.16 2.00 -3.30
C PRO A 27 7.50 2.69 -3.02
N LEU A 28 7.62 4.01 -3.23
CA LEU A 28 8.87 4.74 -2.93
C LEU A 28 8.98 5.07 -1.44
N ARG A 29 7.83 5.27 -0.79
CA ARG A 29 7.73 5.55 0.65
C ARG A 29 7.38 4.31 1.47
N TYR A 30 7.17 3.18 0.81
CA TYR A 30 6.65 1.95 1.41
C TYR A 30 5.42 2.21 2.27
N SER A 31 4.45 2.95 1.73
CA SER A 31 3.25 3.31 2.48
C SER A 31 1.96 2.93 1.78
N LEU A 32 0.94 2.64 2.60
CA LEU A 32 -0.43 2.38 2.20
C LEU A 32 -1.34 3.39 2.90
N GLU A 33 -2.19 4.04 2.12
CA GLU A 33 -3.26 4.88 2.61
C GLU A 33 -4.61 4.31 2.26
N VAL A 34 -5.51 4.32 3.22
CA VAL A 34 -6.86 3.80 3.07
C VAL A 34 -7.83 4.95 3.17
N TYR A 35 -8.67 5.10 2.14
CA TYR A 35 -9.73 6.09 2.08
C TYR A 35 -11.09 5.41 2.08
N ARG A 36 -12.01 5.96 2.86
CA ARG A 36 -13.43 5.61 2.84
C ARG A 36 -14.22 6.77 2.24
N SER A 37 -15.07 6.46 1.28
CA SER A 37 -16.02 7.40 0.69
C SER A 37 -17.17 7.62 1.67
N GLY A 38 -17.51 8.88 1.92
CA GLY A 38 -18.64 9.28 2.75
C GLY A 38 -19.42 10.46 2.14
N PRO A 39 -20.44 10.95 2.86
CA PRO A 39 -21.32 12.02 2.38
C PRO A 39 -20.60 13.32 2.05
N ARG A 40 -19.46 13.58 2.70
CA ARG A 40 -18.64 14.80 2.55
C ARG A 40 -17.41 14.59 1.66
N GLY A 41 -17.31 13.45 0.98
CA GLY A 41 -16.14 13.07 0.20
C GLY A 41 -15.31 11.97 0.87
N TRP A 42 -14.02 11.91 0.55
CA TRP A 42 -13.12 10.88 1.06
C TRP A 42 -12.56 11.24 2.43
N ALA A 43 -12.65 10.30 3.37
CA ALA A 43 -11.95 10.35 4.64
C ALA A 43 -10.76 9.38 4.61
N GLN A 44 -9.58 9.83 5.03
CA GLN A 44 -8.46 8.92 5.27
C GLN A 44 -8.71 8.18 6.57
N VAL A 45 -8.87 6.86 6.49
CA VAL A 45 -9.20 6.00 7.63
C VAL A 45 -8.02 5.12 8.07
N GLY A 46 -6.94 5.11 7.29
CA GLY A 46 -5.71 4.41 7.64
C GLY A 46 -4.50 5.00 6.91
N LEU A 47 -3.36 4.98 7.60
CA LEU A 47 -2.03 5.24 7.05
C LEU A 47 -1.09 4.21 7.67
N TYR A 48 -0.44 3.43 6.84
CA TYR A 48 0.47 2.37 7.24
C TYR A 48 1.77 2.49 6.44
N GLU A 49 2.87 2.09 7.06
CA GLU A 49 4.21 2.20 6.45
C GLU A 49 5.04 0.94 6.73
N GLY A 50 6.06 0.73 5.91
CA GLY A 50 7.04 -0.33 6.06
C GLY A 50 6.43 -1.73 5.86
N SER A 51 6.87 -2.67 6.68
CA SER A 51 6.54 -4.10 6.57
C SER A 51 5.48 -4.56 7.57
N ALA A 52 4.61 -3.66 8.02
CA ALA A 52 3.57 -4.00 9.00
C ALA A 52 2.56 -5.02 8.43
N VAL A 53 2.01 -5.85 9.31
CA VAL A 53 0.81 -6.66 9.00
C VAL A 53 -0.40 -5.84 9.40
N VAL A 54 -1.26 -5.50 8.43
CA VAL A 54 -2.36 -4.56 8.62
C VAL A 54 -3.70 -5.19 8.28
N ARG A 55 -4.74 -4.74 8.97
CA ARG A 55 -6.13 -5.08 8.70
C ARG A 55 -6.84 -3.80 8.25
N ALA A 56 -6.88 -3.60 6.94
CA ALA A 56 -7.37 -2.38 6.33
C ALA A 56 -8.77 -2.58 5.74
N GLU A 57 -9.66 -1.60 5.90
CA GLU A 57 -10.96 -1.62 5.22
C GLU A 57 -10.79 -1.66 3.70
N PRO A 58 -11.62 -2.38 2.94
CA PRO A 58 -12.81 -3.10 3.39
C PRO A 58 -12.54 -4.51 3.94
N PHE A 59 -11.28 -4.96 3.93
CA PHE A 59 -10.88 -6.33 4.29
C PHE A 59 -10.28 -6.42 5.70
N ALA A 60 -10.92 -5.80 6.70
CA ALA A 60 -10.41 -5.82 8.08
C ALA A 60 -10.29 -7.25 8.67
N GLU A 61 -11.02 -8.21 8.10
CA GLU A 61 -10.97 -9.62 8.49
C GLU A 61 -9.76 -10.37 7.91
N VAL A 62 -9.11 -9.82 6.88
CA VAL A 62 -7.95 -10.44 6.22
C VAL A 62 -6.67 -9.65 6.56
N PRO A 63 -5.67 -10.25 7.22
CA PRO A 63 -4.40 -9.59 7.43
C PRO A 63 -3.63 -9.45 6.10
N LEU A 64 -3.08 -8.27 5.86
CA LEU A 64 -2.23 -7.96 4.73
C LEU A 64 -0.80 -7.68 5.19
N GLU A 65 0.15 -8.47 4.73
CA GLU A 65 1.58 -8.23 4.95
C GLU A 65 2.09 -7.17 3.97
N LEU A 66 2.21 -5.91 4.42
CA LEU A 66 2.62 -4.80 3.54
C LEU A 66 4.01 -5.00 2.95
N GLY A 67 4.89 -5.72 3.65
CA GLY A 67 6.23 -6.06 3.19
C GLY A 67 6.25 -6.75 1.82
N LEU A 68 5.18 -7.50 1.47
CA LEU A 68 5.06 -8.21 0.20
C LEU A 68 4.72 -7.29 -0.98
N LEU A 69 4.23 -6.07 -0.72
CA LEU A 69 3.88 -5.11 -1.77
C LEU A 69 5.10 -4.38 -2.33
N TRP A 70 6.23 -4.44 -1.64
CA TRP A 70 7.44 -3.73 -2.01
C TRP A 70 8.30 -4.62 -2.88
N LEU A 71 8.45 -4.24 -4.15
CA LEU A 71 9.45 -4.87 -5.00
C LEU A 71 10.83 -4.70 -4.34
N PRO A 72 11.67 -5.75 -4.27
CA PRO A 72 13.05 -5.57 -3.88
C PRO A 72 13.67 -4.52 -4.80
N ARG A 73 14.29 -3.49 -4.23
CA ARG A 73 15.04 -2.52 -5.03
C ARG A 73 15.99 -3.32 -5.93
N ARG A 74 15.83 -3.24 -7.25
CA ARG A 74 16.82 -3.77 -8.19
C ARG A 74 18.16 -3.17 -7.79
N GLY A 75 19.04 -4.00 -7.21
CA GLY A 75 20.32 -3.60 -6.64
C GLY A 75 20.64 -4.15 -5.25
N ALA A 76 19.68 -4.70 -4.50
CA ALA A 76 20.03 -5.47 -3.31
C ALA A 76 20.46 -6.88 -3.74
N SER A 77 21.77 -7.13 -3.74
CA SER A 77 22.31 -8.50 -3.75
C SER A 77 21.55 -9.28 -2.69
N GLY A 78 20.86 -10.35 -3.07
CA GLY A 78 20.32 -11.32 -2.11
C GLY A 78 21.43 -11.81 -1.16
N PRO A 79 21.06 -12.38 -0.01
CA PRO A 79 22.06 -12.91 0.92
C PRO A 79 23.01 -13.84 0.17
N ARG A 80 24.30 -13.49 0.13
CA ARG A 80 25.32 -14.44 -0.32
C ARG A 80 25.29 -15.59 0.68
N VAL A 81 24.74 -16.71 0.26
CA VAL A 81 25.00 -17.99 0.91
C VAL A 81 26.50 -18.25 0.77
N ASN A 82 27.22 -18.18 1.88
CA ASN A 82 28.60 -18.66 1.88
C ASN A 82 28.54 -20.18 1.65
N PRO A 83 29.28 -20.73 0.66
CA PRO A 83 29.34 -22.17 0.50
C PRO A 83 29.92 -22.78 1.77
N VAL A 84 29.19 -23.74 2.34
CA VAL A 84 29.71 -24.62 3.40
C VAL A 84 30.90 -25.37 2.79
N PRO A 85 32.11 -25.28 3.38
CA PRO A 85 33.23 -26.06 2.89
C PRO A 85 32.93 -27.55 3.05
N PRO A 86 33.30 -28.40 2.06
CA PRO A 86 33.13 -29.84 2.17
C PRO A 86 33.95 -30.40 3.35
N PRO A 87 33.54 -31.56 3.89
CA PRO A 87 34.16 -32.16 5.08
C PRO A 87 35.64 -32.47 4.91
#